data_AF-A0A4U7JK37-F1
#
_entry.id   AF-A0A4U7JK37-F1
#
_cell.length_a   1.000
_cell.length_b   1.000
_cell.length_c   1.000
_cell.angle_alpha   90.00
_cell.angle_beta   90.00
_cell.angle_gamma   90.00
#
_symmetry.space_group_name_H-M   'P 1'
#
loop_
_entity.id
_entity.type
_entity.pdbx_description
1 polymer ?
#
loop_
_entity_poly.entity_id
_entity_poly.type
_entity_poly.pdbx_seq_one_letter_code
_entity_poly.pdbx_strand_id
1 'polypeptide(L)' 'MQNRKKNDNISVDIIGENEIKFERPGGNAGKDPFCVYDHKRHAVGSKIINDDGTESICTADGTWKNSKNT' A
#
# COMPACT_ATOMS: atom_id res chain seq x y z
N MET A 1 7.52 -4.63 -30.25
CA MET A 1 6.84 -3.79 -29.24
C MET A 1 7.43 -4.14 -27.88
N GLN A 2 8.29 -3.29 -27.31
CA GLN A 2 8.82 -3.53 -25.97
C GLN A 2 7.71 -3.20 -24.96
N ASN A 3 7.17 -4.23 -24.31
CA ASN A 3 6.25 -4.09 -23.19
C ASN A 3 6.98 -3.35 -22.05
N ARG A 4 6.93 -2.02 -22.06
CA ARG A 4 7.17 -1.19 -20.88
C ARG A 4 5.99 -1.41 -19.94
N LYS A 5 5.87 -2.61 -19.35
CA LYS A 5 5.20 -2.72 -18.06
C LYS A 5 5.97 -1.75 -17.18
N LYS A 6 5.33 -0.63 -16.81
CA LYS A 6 5.94 0.34 -15.91
C LYS A 6 6.26 -0.43 -14.63
N ASN A 7 7.52 -0.85 -14.52
CA ASN A 7 8.09 -1.48 -13.34
C ASN A 7 8.26 -0.36 -12.31
N ASP A 8 7.15 0.22 -11.88
CA ASP A 8 7.14 1.28 -10.89
C ASP A 8 7.53 0.63 -9.55
N ASN A 9 8.55 1.17 -8.90
CA ASN A 9 8.87 0.77 -7.54
C ASN A 9 7.69 1.14 -6.65
N ILE A 10 7.33 0.24 -5.76
CA ILE A 10 6.30 0.43 -4.75
C ILE A 10 6.95 0.45 -3.37
N SER A 11 6.30 1.14 -2.45
CA SER A 11 6.78 1.35 -1.09
C SER A 11 5.79 0.80 -0.08
N VAL A 12 6.31 0.37 1.06
CA VAL A 12 5.51 0.09 2.24
C VAL A 12 5.32 1.42 2.96
N ASP A 13 4.09 1.89 2.97
CA ASP A 13 3.71 3.22 3.43
C ASP A 13 2.86 3.10 4.71
N ILE A 14 3.09 4.00 5.67
CA ILE A 14 2.18 4.24 6.78
C ILE A 14 1.50 5.57 6.49
N ILE A 15 0.22 5.52 6.16
CA ILE A 15 -0.61 6.64 5.76
C ILE A 15 -1.46 7.03 6.96
N GLY A 16 -1.35 8.27 7.42
CA GLY A 16 -2.23 8.85 8.43
C GLY A 16 -3.34 9.69 7.81
N GLU A 17 -3.82 10.70 8.56
CA GLU A 17 -4.85 11.67 8.17
C GLU A 17 -4.43 12.49 6.92
N ASN A 18 -4.51 11.85 5.75
CA ASN A 18 -4.15 12.38 4.43
C ASN A 18 -2.67 12.65 4.17
N GLU A 19 -1.75 12.07 4.95
CA GLU A 19 -0.31 12.17 4.69
C GLU A 19 0.44 10.86 4.93
N ILE A 20 1.55 10.67 4.22
CA ILE A 20 2.46 9.54 4.45
C ILE A 20 3.33 9.88 5.66
N LYS A 21 3.12 9.18 6.77
CA LYS A 21 3.92 9.28 8.00
C LYS A 21 5.26 8.56 7.88
N PHE A 22 5.31 7.49 7.08
CA PHE A 22 6.52 6.70 6.88
C PHE A 22 6.48 5.99 5.53
N GLU A 23 7.61 5.95 4.83
CA GLU A 23 7.79 5.29 3.54
C GLU A 23 9.09 4.48 3.56
N ARG A 24 9.04 3.23 3.10
CA ARG A 24 10.25 2.43 2.82
C ARG A 24 10.10 1.64 1.53
N PRO A 25 11.21 1.27 0.85
CA PRO A 25 11.15 0.42 -0.33
C PRO A 25 10.38 -0.88 -0.06
N GLY A 26 9.40 -1.19 -0.91
CA GLY A 26 8.45 -2.28 -0.71
C GLY A 26 8.41 -3.33 -1.83
N GLY A 27 8.96 -3.01 -3.01
CA GLY A 27 9.05 -3.95 -4.13
C GLY A 27 8.80 -3.28 -5.48
N ASN A 28 8.24 -4.04 -6.42
CA ASN A 28 7.95 -3.57 -7.77
C ASN A 28 6.52 -3.93 -8.23
N ALA A 29 5.74 -2.93 -8.66
CA ALA A 29 4.35 -3.11 -9.12
C ALA A 29 4.18 -4.04 -10.34
N GLY A 30 5.26 -4.33 -11.06
CA GLY A 30 5.24 -5.25 -12.20
C GLY A 30 5.33 -6.73 -11.82
N LYS A 31 5.69 -7.04 -10.57
CA LYS A 31 5.95 -8.40 -10.07
C LYS A 31 5.21 -8.71 -8.78
N ASP A 32 5.12 -7.73 -7.89
CA ASP A 32 4.60 -7.88 -6.55
C ASP A 32 3.14 -7.40 -6.47
N PRO A 33 2.29 -8.06 -5.66
CA PRO A 33 0.96 -7.56 -5.34
C PRO A 33 1.06 -6.19 -4.65
N PHE A 34 0.07 -5.34 -4.89
CA PHE A 34 -0.02 -4.00 -4.33
C PHE A 34 -1.48 -3.63 -4.10
N CYS A 35 -1.72 -2.71 -3.18
CA CYS A 35 -3.01 -2.08 -2.97
C CYS A 35 -2.99 -0.66 -3.54
N VAL A 36 -4.15 -0.15 -3.93
CA VAL A 36 -4.27 1.22 -4.43
C VAL A 36 -4.95 2.07 -3.37
N TYR A 37 -4.38 3.22 -3.06
CA TYR A 37 -4.96 4.21 -2.16
C TYR A 37 -4.50 5.61 -2.59
N ASP A 38 -5.43 6.56 -2.61
CA ASP A 38 -5.20 7.94 -3.09
C ASP A 38 -4.44 8.00 -4.43
N HIS A 39 -4.91 7.23 -5.42
CA HIS A 39 -4.30 7.11 -6.75
C HIS A 39 -2.83 6.61 -6.78
N LYS A 40 -2.26 6.22 -5.63
CA LYS A 40 -0.91 5.66 -5.49
C LYS A 40 -0.98 4.15 -5.26
N ARG A 41 0.10 3.45 -5.64
CA ARG A 41 0.28 2.01 -5.40
C ARG A 41 1.13 1.79 -4.17
N HIS A 42 0.65 0.94 -3.30
CA HIS A 42 1.19 0.65 -1.97
C HIS A 42 1.57 -0.82 -1.90
N ALA A 43 2.78 -1.12 -1.45
CA ALA A 43 3.24 -2.48 -1.29
C ALA A 43 2.49 -3.21 -0.18
N VAL A 44 2.53 -4.55 -0.21
CA VAL A 44 2.00 -5.38 0.86
C VAL A 44 2.63 -5.00 2.19
N GLY A 45 1.80 -4.86 3.22
CA GLY A 45 2.20 -4.40 4.55
C GLY A 45 2.06 -2.90 4.77
N SER A 46 1.72 -2.11 3.74
CA SER A 46 1.30 -0.72 3.94
C SER A 46 0.11 -0.63 4.88
N LYS A 47 0.01 0.47 5.62
CA LYS A 47 -1.04 0.73 6.60
C LYS A 47 -1.72 2.07 6.33
N ILE A 48 -3.04 2.11 6.45
CA ILE A 48 -3.84 3.33 6.53
C ILE A 48 -4.36 3.42 7.95
N ILE A 49 -4.03 4.49 8.65
CA ILE A 49 -4.53 4.82 9.98
C ILE A 49 -5.65 5.83 9.78
N ASN A 50 -6.89 5.41 10.04
CA ASN A 50 -8.07 6.25 9.95
C ASN A 50 -8.21 7.14 11.20
N ASP A 51 -8.99 8.23 11.10
CA ASP A 51 -9.25 9.15 12.21
C ASP A 51 -9.91 8.48 13.44
N ASP A 52 -10.64 7.38 13.23
CA ASP A 52 -11.28 6.60 14.29
C ASP A 52 -10.30 5.67 15.03
N GLY A 53 -9.01 5.71 14.65
CA GLY A 53 -7.96 4.84 15.19
C GLY A 53 -7.94 3.43 14.60
N THR A 54 -8.82 3.12 13.64
CA THR A 54 -8.77 1.83 12.94
C THR A 54 -7.64 1.81 11.91
N GLU A 55 -7.05 0.64 11.70
CA GLU A 55 -5.99 0.44 10.71
C GLU A 55 -6.48 -0.44 9.57
N SER A 56 -6.14 -0.06 8.33
CA SER A 56 -6.28 -0.94 7.17
C SER A 56 -4.91 -1.36 6.67
N ILE A 57 -4.69 -2.65 6.50
CA ILE A 57 -3.40 -3.21 6.08
C ILE A 57 -3.54 -3.74 4.66
N CYS A 58 -2.58 -3.39 3.79
CA CYS A 58 -2.50 -3.96 2.45
C CYS A 58 -2.02 -5.41 2.54
N THR A 59 -2.83 -6.37 2.12
CA THR A 59 -2.51 -7.80 2.20
C THR A 59 -1.98 -8.36 0.88
N ALA A 60 -1.36 -9.55 0.95
CA ALA A 60 -0.74 -10.21 -0.22
C ALA A 60 -1.72 -10.62 -1.33
N ASP A 61 -3.02 -10.54 -1.06
CA ASP A 61 -4.10 -10.70 -2.05
C ASP A 61 -4.41 -9.39 -2.81
N GLY A 62 -3.68 -8.30 -2.54
CA GLY A 62 -3.88 -7.01 -3.18
C GLY A 62 -5.09 -6.24 -2.67
N THR A 63 -5.62 -6.60 -1.50
CA THR A 63 -6.77 -5.93 -0.88
C THR A 63 -6.40 -5.24 0.43
N TRP A 64 -7.11 -4.17 0.76
CA TRP A 64 -7.03 -3.54 2.08
C TRP A 64 -7.92 -4.32 3.06
N LYS A 65 -7.32 -4.83 4.14
CA LYS A 65 -8.06 -5.48 5.23
C LYS A 65 -8.01 -4.63 6.48
N ASN A 66 -9.18 -4.35 7.04
CA ASN A 66 -9.26 -3.66 8.32
C ASN A 66 -8.74 -4.59 9.43
N SER A 67 -7.73 -4.15 10.15
CA SER A 67 -7.25 -4.78 11.37
C SER A 67 -8.25 -4.45 12.48
N LYS A 68 -9.41 -5.12 12.47
CA LYS A 68 -10.30 -5.10 13.63
C LYS A 68 -9.57 -5.78 14.78
N ASN A 69 -9.10 -4.98 15.74
CA ASN A 69 -8.81 -5.49 17.08
C ASN A 69 -10.12 -6.12 17.60
N THR A 70 -10.16 -7.45 17.60
CA THR A 70 -11.20 -8.22 18.29
C THR A 70 -10.76 -8.46 19.72
#